data_AF-A0A7W9C6X1-F1
#
_entry.id   AF-A0A7W9C6X1-F1
#
_cell.length_a   1.000
_cell.length_b   1.000
_cell.length_c   1.000
_cell.angle_alpha   90.00
_cell.angle_beta   90.00
_cell.angle_gamma   90.00
#
_symmetry.space_group_name_H-M   'P 1'
#
loop_
_entity.id
_entity.type
_entity.pdbx_description
1 polymer ?
#
loop_
_entity_poly.entity_id
_entity_poly.type
_entity_poly.pdbx_seq_one_letter_code
_entity_poly.pdbx_strand_id
1 'polypeptide(L)'
;MILSTSSGDFPIPADVARQLPNVPALPDPAAPNARLQIEDFRHWLDASPEHAISYERLRRWHLVQEELAAQAKAADRPFVVTDDGLE
;
A
#
# COMPACT_ATOMS: atom_id res chain seq x y z
N MET A 1 8.64 3.44 7.97
CA MET A 1 7.68 2.67 7.13
C MET A 1 8.37 2.41 5.80
N ILE A 2 8.30 1.18 5.28
CA ILE A 2 8.97 0.77 4.04
C ILE A 2 7.90 0.37 3.02
N LEU A 3 8.04 0.81 1.79
CA LEU A 3 7.29 0.33 0.64
C LEU A 3 8.09 -0.80 -0.01
N SER A 4 7.57 -2.02 0.08
CA SER A 4 8.11 -3.16 -0.65
C SER A 4 7.45 -3.24 -2.03
N THR A 5 8.28 -3.29 -3.07
CA THR A 5 7.86 -3.48 -4.47
C THR A 5 8.67 -4.62 -5.08
N SER A 6 8.25 -5.12 -6.25
CA SER A 6 9.02 -6.07 -7.04
C SER A 6 10.42 -5.58 -7.43
N SER A 7 10.64 -4.26 -7.42
CA SER A 7 11.92 -3.63 -7.75
C SER A 7 12.86 -3.46 -6.57
N GLY A 8 12.36 -3.60 -5.33
CA GLY A 8 13.10 -3.45 -4.08
C GLY A 8 12.27 -2.81 -2.96
N ASP A 9 12.94 -2.59 -1.82
CA ASP A 9 12.41 -1.93 -0.64
C ASP A 9 12.82 -0.46 -0.60
N PHE A 10 11.83 0.44 -0.48
CA PHE A 10 12.04 1.87 -0.51
C PHE A 10 11.49 2.55 0.75
N PRO A 11 12.26 3.42 1.42
CA PRO A 11 11.75 4.16 2.56
C PRO A 11 10.66 5.14 2.12
N ILE A 12 9.53 5.13 2.81
CA ILE A 12 8.44 6.07 2.56
C ILE A 12 8.77 7.39 3.29
N PRO A 13 8.87 8.54 2.58
CA PRO A 13 9.06 9.83 3.21
C PRO A 13 7.95 10.16 4.22
N ALA A 14 8.29 10.87 5.29
CA ALA A 14 7.33 11.20 6.34
C ALA A 14 6.15 12.07 5.84
N ASP A 15 6.36 12.87 4.80
CA ASP A 15 5.32 13.69 4.19
C ASP A 15 4.27 12.81 3.49
N VAL A 16 4.71 11.90 2.63
CA VAL A 16 3.87 10.90 1.95
C VAL A 16 3.16 10.02 2.98
N ALA A 17 3.87 9.54 4.00
CA ALA A 17 3.29 8.67 5.03
C ALA A 17 2.11 9.31 5.80
N ARG A 18 2.07 10.65 5.91
CA ARG A 18 0.95 11.38 6.55
C ARG A 18 -0.29 11.47 5.66
N GLN A 19 -0.11 11.34 4.35
CA GLN A 19 -1.20 11.40 3.37
C GLN A 19 -1.81 10.01 3.09
N LEU A 20 -1.10 8.94 3.46
CA LEU A 20 -1.59 7.59 3.29
C LEU A 20 -2.88 7.37 4.11
N PRO A 21 -3.91 6.76 3.51
CA PRO A 21 -5.11 6.41 4.24
C PRO A 21 -4.79 5.39 5.35
N ASN A 22 -5.48 5.52 6.48
CA ASN A 22 -5.33 4.60 7.60
C ASN A 22 -6.10 3.30 7.32
N VAL A 23 -5.42 2.34 6.71
CA VAL A 23 -5.96 1.02 6.36
C VAL A 23 -5.30 -0.03 7.27
N PRO A 24 -6.07 -0.97 7.84
CA PRO A 24 -5.49 -2.08 8.59
C PRO A 24 -4.55 -2.92 7.71
N ALA A 25 -3.64 -3.65 8.36
CA ALA A 25 -2.73 -4.54 7.64
C ALA A 25 -3.52 -5.58 6.83
N LEU A 26 -3.05 -5.88 5.61
CA LEU A 26 -3.67 -6.91 4.79
C LEU A 26 -3.50 -8.29 5.44
N PRO A 27 -4.53 -9.14 5.40
CA PRO A 27 -4.45 -10.47 5.96
C PRO A 27 -3.39 -11.31 5.23
N ASP A 28 -2.49 -11.92 5.98
CA ASP A 28 -1.53 -12.88 5.43
C ASP A 28 -2.16 -14.28 5.35
N PRO A 29 -2.33 -14.87 4.14
CA PRO A 29 -2.99 -16.17 3.99
C PRO A 29 -2.15 -17.35 4.50
N ALA A 30 -0.84 -17.15 4.70
CA ALA A 30 0.06 -18.16 5.24
C ALA A 30 0.13 -18.15 6.77
N ALA A 31 -0.41 -17.12 7.43
CA ALA A 31 -0.37 -16.98 8.88
C ALA A 31 -1.32 -17.98 9.58
N PRO A 32 -0.97 -18.48 10.77
CA PRO A 32 -1.80 -19.42 11.53
C PRO A 32 -3.17 -18.84 11.90
N ASN A 33 -3.29 -17.51 11.98
CA ASN A 33 -4.53 -16.78 12.24
C ASN A 33 -5.13 -16.13 10.97
N ALA A 34 -4.73 -16.56 9.77
CA ALA A 34 -5.18 -15.99 8.49
C ALA A 34 -6.69 -15.81 8.41
N ARG A 35 -7.46 -16.82 8.85
CA ARG A 35 -8.92 -16.78 8.84
C ARG A 35 -9.48 -15.63 9.68
N LEU A 36 -8.97 -15.42 10.89
CA LEU A 36 -9.38 -14.32 11.76
C LEU A 36 -9.00 -12.96 11.14
N GLN A 37 -7.81 -12.85 10.55
CA GLN A 37 -7.38 -11.61 9.88
C GLN A 37 -8.27 -11.26 8.68
N ILE A 38 -8.68 -12.27 7.89
CA ILE A 38 -9.59 -12.06 6.76
C ILE A 38 -10.98 -11.62 7.25
N GLU A 39 -11.50 -12.24 8.31
CA GLU A 39 -12.79 -11.88 8.89
C GLU A 39 -12.77 -10.46 9.48
N ASP A 40 -11.72 -10.08 10.20
CA ASP A 40 -11.54 -8.73 10.76
C ASP A 40 -11.42 -7.66 9.66
N PHE A 41 -10.61 -7.92 8.64
CA PHE A 41 -10.45 -7.02 7.49
C PHE A 41 -11.76 -6.83 6.73
N ARG A 42 -12.54 -7.90 6.54
CA ARG A 42 -13.88 -7.83 5.94
C ARG A 42 -14.84 -7.01 6.79
N HIS A 43 -14.85 -7.25 8.11
CA HIS A 43 -15.67 -6.49 9.03
C HIS A 43 -15.33 -4.99 8.99
N TRP A 44 -14.05 -4.65 8.90
CA TRP A 44 -13.61 -3.26 8.71
C TRP A 44 -14.12 -2.68 7.40
N LEU A 45 -14.01 -3.39 6.27
CA LEU A 45 -14.56 -2.94 4.98
C LEU A 45 -16.07 -2.70 5.03
N ASP A 46 -16.83 -3.59 5.68
CA ASP A 46 -18.28 -3.49 5.81
C ASP A 46 -18.73 -2.37 6.78
N ALA A 47 -17.86 -1.94 7.71
CA ALA A 47 -18.20 -0.94 8.72
C ALA A 47 -18.48 0.46 8.14
N SER A 48 -17.90 0.82 7.00
CA SER A 48 -18.18 2.08 6.30
C SER A 48 -17.77 2.02 4.83
N PRO A 49 -18.55 2.59 3.89
CA PRO A 49 -18.12 2.73 2.49
C PRO A 49 -16.82 3.53 2.34
N GLU A 50 -16.50 4.43 3.29
CA GLU A 50 -15.24 5.18 3.29
C GLU A 50 -14.01 4.28 3.45
N HIS A 51 -14.15 3.12 4.11
CA HIS A 51 -13.06 2.16 4.26
C HIS A 51 -12.72 1.49 2.93
N ALA A 52 -13.73 1.15 2.12
CA ALA A 52 -13.50 0.63 0.77
C ALA A 52 -12.79 1.67 -0.12
N ILE A 53 -13.20 2.95 -0.03
CA ILE A 53 -12.53 4.05 -0.75
C ILE A 53 -11.08 4.21 -0.29
N SER A 54 -10.84 4.19 1.02
CA SER A 54 -9.51 4.30 1.63
C SER A 54 -8.59 3.14 1.21
N TYR A 55 -9.11 1.92 1.21
CA TYR A 55 -8.39 0.74 0.75
C TYR A 55 -8.04 0.83 -0.73
N GLU A 56 -9.00 1.18 -1.59
CA GLU A 56 -8.76 1.31 -3.03
C GLU A 56 -7.77 2.43 -3.34
N ARG A 57 -7.83 3.54 -2.61
CA ARG A 57 -6.85 4.64 -2.71
C ARG A 57 -5.43 4.17 -2.37
N LEU A 58 -5.27 3.43 -1.27
CA LEU A 58 -3.98 2.85 -0.89
C LEU A 58 -3.47 1.87 -1.95
N ARG A 59 -4.37 1.02 -2.46
CA ARG A 59 -4.05 0.03 -3.48
C ARG A 59 -3.60 0.67 -4.79
N ARG A 60 -4.28 1.73 -5.24
CA ARG A 60 -3.91 2.49 -6.45
C ARG A 60 -2.55 3.16 -6.30
N TRP A 61 -2.32 3.82 -5.18
CA TRP A 61 -1.02 4.40 -4.88
C TRP A 61 0.09 3.33 -4.92
N HIS A 62 -0.10 2.18 -4.28
CA HIS A 62 0.89 1.09 -4.29
C HIS A 62 1.24 0.62 -5.72
N LEU A 63 0.23 0.46 -6.59
CA LEU A 63 0.44 0.10 -7.99
C LEU A 63 1.22 1.16 -8.79
N VAL A 64 0.90 2.44 -8.60
CA VAL A 64 1.61 3.54 -9.24
C VAL A 64 3.07 3.55 -8.80
N GLN A 65 3.32 3.41 -7.49
CA GLN A 65 4.69 3.37 -6.97
C GLN A 65 5.46 2.13 -7.44
N GLU A 66 4.80 0.97 -7.59
CA GLU A 66 5.43 -0.22 -8.18
C GLU A 66 5.86 0.02 -9.63
N GLU A 67 5.00 0.65 -10.43
CA GLU A 67 5.31 0.99 -11.82
C GLU A 67 6.46 2.00 -11.90
N LEU A 68 6.42 3.07 -11.10
CA LEU A 68 7.48 4.09 -11.05
C LEU A 68 8.82 3.51 -10.59
N ALA A 69 8.81 2.61 -9.61
CA ALA A 69 10.00 1.90 -9.16
C ALA A 69 10.58 1.01 -10.26
N ALA A 70 9.72 0.30 -11.00
CA ALA A 70 10.14 -0.52 -12.15
C ALA A 70 10.74 0.33 -13.27
N GLN A 71 10.11 1.47 -13.60
CA GLN A 71 10.64 2.41 -14.59
C GLN A 71 11.99 3.00 -14.17
N ALA A 72 12.14 3.39 -12.90
CA ALA A 72 13.41 3.92 -12.38
C ALA A 72 14.52 2.88 -12.44
N LYS A 73 14.22 1.63 -12.07
CA LYS A 73 15.15 0.49 -12.19
C LYS A 73 15.56 0.23 -13.64
N ALA A 74 14.61 0.26 -14.57
CA ALA A 74 14.89 0.08 -16.00
C ALA A 74 15.76 1.20 -16.59
N ALA A 75 15.66 2.41 -16.04
CA ALA A 75 16.45 3.58 -16.44
C ALA A 75 17.75 3.75 -15.63
N ASP A 76 18.13 2.79 -14.78
CA ASP A 76 19.30 2.84 -13.88
C ASP A 76 19.38 4.14 -13.04
N ARG A 77 18.22 4.62 -12.58
CA ARG A 77 18.12 5.83 -11.75
C ARG A 77 17.58 5.51 -10.35
N PRO A 78 17.95 6.29 -9.32
CA PRO A 78 17.37 6.11 -7.99
C PRO A 78 15.86 6.37 -8.03
N PHE A 79 15.11 5.56 -7.29
CA PHE A 79 13.68 5.75 -7.05
C PHE A 79 13.45 6.35 -5.65
N VAL A 80 12.55 7.31 -5.56
CA VAL A 80 12.08 7.91 -4.32
C VAL A 80 10.56 7.81 -4.33
N VAL A 81 9.99 7.30 -3.24
CA VAL A 81 8.54 7.16 -3.08
C VAL A 81 7.89 8.54 -3.03
N THR A 82 6.82 8.72 -3.79
CA THR A 82 6.04 9.96 -3.88
C THR A 82 4.58 9.72 -3.48
N ASP A 83 3.78 10.79 -3.42
CA ASP A 83 2.32 10.73 -3.23
C ASP A 83 1.53 10.44 -4.52
N ASP A 84 2.20 10.25 -5.66
CA ASP A 84 1.56 9.91 -6.94
C ASP A 84 0.64 8.68 -6.81
N GLY A 85 -0.62 8.84 -7.23
CA GLY A 85 -1.66 7.81 -7.13
C GLY A 85 -2.53 7.89 -5.88
N LEU A 86 -2.35 8.90 -5.02
CA LEU A 86 -3.25 9.21 -3.91
C LEU A 86 -4.41 10.14 -4.29
N GLU A 87 -4.68 10.43 -5.55
CA GLU A 87 -5.83 11.28 -5.95
C GLU A 87 -7.21 10.59 -5.86
#